data_AF-A0A6B9TE53-F1
#
_entry.id   AF-A0A6B9TE53-F1
#
_cell.length_a   1.000
_cell.length_b   1.000
_cell.length_c   1.000
_cell.angle_alpha   90.00
_cell.angle_beta   90.00
_cell.angle_gamma   90.00
#
_symmetry.space_group_name_H-M   'P 1'
#
loop_
_entity.id
_entity.type
_entity.pdbx_description
1 polymer ?
#
loop_
_entity_poly.entity_id
_entity_poly.type
_entity_poly.pdbx_seq_one_letter_code
_entity_poly.pdbx_strand_id
1 'polypeptide(L)'
;MNPLDLINLTNTGVFIIFVGTAGIILLSKPLDKIIMFSLLQGGFVLVLAAARYLDVAMAAALFDPISTIILLMAVMRINDIRAGRREEIA
;
A
#
# COMPACT_ATOMS: atom_id res chain seq x y z
N MET A 1 31.27 1.25 -5.36
CA MET A 1 29.95 0.67 -5.69
C MET A 1 29.48 1.36 -6.96
N ASN A 2 29.02 0.61 -7.96
CA ASN A 2 28.57 1.20 -9.21
C ASN A 2 27.22 1.90 -8.93
N PRO A 3 26.99 3.17 -9.31
CA PRO A 3 25.72 3.86 -9.03
C PRO A 3 24.50 3.15 -9.63
N LEU A 4 24.70 2.31 -10.64
CA LEU A 4 23.65 1.49 -11.26
C LEU A 4 23.18 0.34 -10.35
N ASP A 5 24.02 -0.14 -9.43
CA ASP A 5 23.63 -1.19 -8.47
C ASP A 5 22.61 -0.67 -7.44
N LEU A 6 22.57 0.65 -7.20
CA LEU A 6 21.56 1.30 -6.35
C LEU A 6 20.17 1.32 -7.01
N ILE A 7 20.10 1.32 -8.35
CA ILE A 7 18.86 1.33 -9.14
C ILE A 7 18.49 -0.10 -9.60
N ASN A 8 18.94 -1.11 -8.86
CA ASN A 8 18.48 -2.48 -9.09
C ASN A 8 17.01 -2.61 -8.69
N LEU A 9 16.25 -3.43 -9.41
CA LEU A 9 14.83 -3.71 -9.15
C LEU A 9 14.60 -4.10 -7.68
N THR A 10 15.47 -4.91 -7.09
CA THR A 10 15.37 -5.28 -5.66
C THR A 10 15.51 -4.07 -4.73
N ASN A 11 16.51 -3.21 -4.97
CA ASN A 11 16.79 -2.07 -4.10
C ASN A 11 15.69 -1.01 -4.20
N THR A 12 15.20 -0.75 -5.42
CA THR A 12 14.06 0.13 -5.66
C THR A 12 12.79 -0.41 -4.98
N GLY A 13 12.53 -1.72 -5.08
CA GLY A 13 11.38 -2.35 -4.45
C GLY A 13 11.42 -2.24 -2.94
N VAL A 14 12.58 -2.54 -2.33
CA VAL A 14 12.80 -2.39 -0.88
C VAL A 14 12.60 -0.93 -0.45
N PHE A 15 13.15 0.03 -1.20
CA PHE A 15 12.96 1.45 -0.90
C PHE A 15 11.48 1.85 -0.91
N ILE A 16 10.72 1.43 -1.92
CA ILE A 16 9.28 1.71 -2.01
C ILE A 16 8.52 1.09 -0.82
N ILE A 17 8.86 -0.14 -0.41
CA ILE A 17 8.26 -0.79 0.76
C ILE A 17 8.50 0.05 2.02
N PHE A 18 9.73 0.53 2.22
CA PHE A 18 10.05 1.38 3.37
C PHE A 18 9.29 2.71 3.35
N VAL A 19 9.21 3.37 2.20
CA VAL A 19 8.46 4.63 2.03
C VAL A 19 6.97 4.41 2.29
N GLY A 20 6.39 3.36 1.72
CA GLY A 20 4.98 2.99 1.94
C GLY A 20 4.70 2.69 3.41
N THR A 21 5.57 1.92 4.06
CA THR A 21 5.46 1.60 5.50
C THR A 21 5.53 2.86 6.36
N ALA A 22 6.52 3.73 6.11
CA ALA A 22 6.64 5.01 6.82
C ALA A 22 5.39 5.87 6.62
N GLY A 23 4.85 5.92 5.40
CA GLY A 23 3.62 6.63 5.08
C GLY A 23 2.41 6.12 5.87
N ILE A 24 2.23 4.80 5.97
CA ILE A 24 1.12 4.20 6.73
C ILE A 24 1.19 4.59 8.23
N ILE A 25 2.39 4.65 8.79
CA ILE A 25 2.61 4.97 10.21
C ILE A 25 2.42 6.47 10.48
N LEU A 26 3.01 7.32 9.64
CA LEU A 26 3.09 8.77 9.89
C LEU A 26 1.80 9.53 9.53
N LEU A 27 1.02 9.07 8.55
CA LEU A 27 -0.16 9.82 8.11
C LEU A 27 -1.33 9.62 9.07
N SER A 28 -2.06 10.70 9.38
CA SER A 28 -3.19 10.64 10.32
C SER A 28 -4.51 10.23 9.66
N LYS A 29 -4.70 10.55 8.37
CA LYS A 29 -5.95 10.29 7.66
C LYS A 29 -6.03 8.83 7.21
N PRO A 30 -7.16 8.15 7.45
CA PRO A 30 -7.28 6.72 7.13
C PRO A 30 -7.26 6.45 5.61
N LEU A 31 -7.74 7.37 4.78
CA LEU A 31 -7.67 7.24 3.32
C LEU A 31 -6.21 7.28 2.84
N ASP A 32 -5.43 8.24 3.33
CA ASP A 32 -4.03 8.39 2.91
C ASP A 32 -3.18 7.18 3.33
N LYS A 33 -3.52 6.54 4.46
CA LYS A 33 -2.90 5.27 4.86
C LYS A 33 -3.14 4.15 3.86
N ILE A 34 -4.34 4.08 3.26
CA ILE A 34 -4.65 3.06 2.25
C ILE A 34 -3.88 3.31 0.96
N ILE A 35 -3.70 4.57 0.57
CA ILE A 35 -2.87 4.93 -0.58
C ILE A 35 -1.42 4.49 -0.34
N MET A 36 -0.88 4.75 0.86
CA MET A 36 0.47 4.32 1.23
C MET A 36 0.60 2.78 1.34
N PHE A 37 -0.49 2.09 1.70
CA PHE A 37 -0.57 0.64 1.66
C PHE A 37 -0.49 0.08 0.24
N SER A 38 -1.19 0.70 -0.72
CA SER A 38 -1.08 0.33 -2.14
C SER A 38 0.34 0.56 -2.69
N LEU A 39 0.99 1.64 -2.26
CA LEU A 39 2.40 1.91 -2.60
C LEU A 39 3.33 0.79 -2.06
N LEU A 40 3.14 0.38 -0.81
CA LEU A 40 3.88 -0.71 -0.18
C LEU A 40 3.70 -2.02 -0.96
N GLN A 41 2.47 -2.36 -1.32
CA GLN A 41 2.15 -3.54 -2.14
C GLN A 41 2.83 -3.49 -3.51
N GLY A 42 2.86 -2.32 -4.16
CA GLY A 42 3.59 -2.13 -5.42
C GLY A 42 5.09 -2.42 -5.27
N GLY A 43 5.71 -1.96 -4.17
CA GLY A 43 7.09 -2.28 -3.84
C GLY A 43 7.31 -3.79 -3.59
N PHE A 44 6.34 -4.45 -2.95
CA PHE A 44 6.37 -5.89 -2.70
C PHE A 44 6.32 -6.72 -4.00
N VAL A 45 5.43 -6.37 -4.94
CA VAL A 45 5.38 -7.00 -6.27
C VAL A 45 6.72 -6.86 -7.01
N LEU A 46 7.35 -5.68 -6.90
CA LEU A 46 8.64 -5.40 -7.53
C LEU A 46 9.76 -6.30 -6.99
N VAL A 47 9.77 -6.55 -5.67
CA VAL A 47 10.72 -7.47 -5.02
C VAL A 47 10.45 -8.92 -5.43
N LEU A 48 9.19 -9.35 -5.51
CA LEU A 48 8.84 -10.70 -5.97
C LEU A 48 9.28 -10.96 -7.42
N ALA A 49 9.08 -9.97 -8.30
CA ALA A 49 9.56 -10.02 -9.67
C ALA A 49 11.09 -10.11 -9.73
N ALA A 50 11.79 -9.34 -8.91
CA ALA A 50 13.25 -9.39 -8.81
C ALA A 50 13.77 -10.74 -8.29
N ALA A 51 13.02 -11.38 -7.39
CA ALA A 51 13.31 -12.72 -6.85
C ALA A 51 12.93 -13.88 -7.79
N ARG A 52 12.45 -13.58 -9.01
CA ARG A 52 11.97 -14.54 -10.02
C ARG A 52 10.77 -15.38 -9.57
N TYR A 53 9.99 -14.92 -8.59
CA TYR A 53 8.72 -15.53 -8.21
C TYR A 53 7.57 -14.91 -9.01
N LEU A 54 7.61 -15.09 -10.34
CA LEU A 54 6.73 -14.37 -11.27
C LEU A 54 5.24 -14.73 -11.10
N ASP A 55 4.93 -16.00 -10.81
CA ASP A 55 3.55 -16.45 -10.59
C ASP A 55 2.92 -15.77 -9.36
N VAL A 56 3.71 -15.63 -8.30
CA VAL A 56 3.29 -14.95 -7.06
C VAL A 56 3.17 -13.45 -7.31
N ALA A 57 4.09 -12.84 -8.05
CA ALA A 57 4.04 -11.43 -8.42
C ALA A 57 2.80 -11.11 -9.25
N MET A 58 2.44 -11.98 -10.20
CA MET A 58 1.25 -11.83 -11.03
C MET A 58 -0.03 -11.97 -10.21
N ALA A 59 -0.10 -12.98 -9.33
CA ALA A 59 -1.23 -13.13 -8.42
C ALA A 59 -1.39 -11.90 -7.52
N ALA A 60 -0.30 -11.45 -6.88
CA ALA A 60 -0.31 -10.26 -6.02
C ALA A 60 -0.78 -9.01 -6.79
N ALA A 61 -0.24 -8.75 -7.99
CA ALA A 61 -0.65 -7.60 -8.80
C ALA A 61 -2.14 -7.59 -9.19
N LEU A 62 -2.78 -8.77 -9.29
CA LEU A 62 -4.22 -8.88 -9.55
C LEU A 62 -5.07 -8.74 -8.29
N PHE A 63 -4.64 -9.33 -7.17
CA PHE A 63 -5.40 -9.32 -5.92
C PHE A 63 -5.21 -8.05 -5.09
N ASP A 64 -4.06 -7.39 -5.17
CA ASP A 64 -3.75 -6.19 -4.40
C ASP A 64 -4.73 -5.02 -4.68
N PRO A 65 -5.09 -4.71 -5.95
CA PRO A 65 -6.11 -3.70 -6.24
C PRO A 65 -7.49 -4.07 -5.68
N ILE A 66 -7.87 -5.35 -5.76
CA ILE A 66 -9.16 -5.84 -5.25
C ILE A 66 -9.21 -5.66 -3.73
N SER A 67 -8.15 -6.06 -3.03
CA SER A 67 -8.01 -5.86 -1.58
C SER A 67 -8.08 -4.38 -1.20
N THR A 68 -7.40 -3.51 -1.96
CA THR A 68 -7.40 -2.06 -1.74
C THR A 68 -8.81 -1.46 -1.88
N ILE A 69 -9.58 -1.87 -2.90
CA ILE A 69 -10.96 -1.41 -3.09
C ILE A 69 -11.85 -1.82 -1.91
N ILE A 70 -11.73 -3.06 -1.44
CA ILE A 70 -12.49 -3.55 -0.28
C ILE A 70 -12.14 -2.74 0.97
N LEU A 71 -10.85 -2.48 1.19
CA LEU A 71 -10.38 -1.69 2.33
C LEU A 71 -10.87 -0.23 2.27
N LEU A 72 -10.87 0.38 1.08
CA LEU A 72 -11.43 1.72 0.85
C LEU A 72 -12.92 1.75 1.19
N MET A 73 -13.71 0.79 0.71
CA MET A 73 -15.14 0.70 1.03
C MET A 73 -15.37 0.56 2.53
N ALA A 74 -14.59 -0.28 3.20
CA ALA A 74 -14.69 -0.47 4.65
C ALA A 74 -14.38 0.83 5.42
N VAL A 75 -13.31 1.54 5.05
CA VAL A 75 -12.93 2.80 5.71
C VAL A 75 -13.94 3.91 5.44
N MET A 76 -14.44 4.04 4.22
CA MET A 76 -15.51 5.00 3.91
C MET A 76 -16.75 4.73 4.77
N ARG A 77 -17.19 3.47 4.84
CA ARG A 77 -18.34 3.07 5.66
C ARG A 77 -18.14 3.38 7.14
N ILE A 78 -16.95 3.15 7.69
CA ILE A 78 -16.63 3.48 9.09
C ILE A 78 -16.65 5.00 9.31
N ASN A 79 -16.13 5.79 8.36
CA ASN A 79 -16.13 7.24 8.46
C ASN A 79 -17.56 7.80 8.42
N ASP A 80 -18.43 7.29 7.55
CA ASP A 80 -19.84 7.72 7.47
C ASP A 80 -20.58 7.47 8.79
N ILE A 81 -20.39 6.28 9.39
CA ILE A 81 -20.99 5.92 10.68
C ILE A 81 -20.47 6.84 11.80
N ARG A 82 -19.18 7.20 11.77
CA ARG A 82 -18.58 8.11 12.76
C ARG A 82 -19.06 9.55 12.58
N ALA A 83 -19.31 9.99 11.35
CA ALA A 83 -19.86 11.31 11.06
C ALA A 83 -21.31 11.42 11.55
N GLY A 84 -22.17 10.46 11.19
CA GLY A 84 -23.57 10.46 11.64
C GLY A 84 -23.72 10.42 13.17
N ARG A 85 -22.88 9.65 13.86
CA ARG A 85 -22.88 9.62 15.34
C ARG A 85 -22.43 10.95 15.97
N ARG A 86 -21.58 11.74 15.31
CA ARG A 86 -21.18 13.07 15.82
C ARG A 86 -22.30 14.09 15.71
N GLU A 87 -23.13 13.98 14.67
CA GLU A 87 -24.30 14.85 14.49
C GLU A 87 -25.42 14.54 15.49
N GLU A 88 -25.58 13.29 15.92
CA GLU A 88 -26.57 12.90 16.95
C GLU A 88 -26.20 13.36 18.38
N ILE A 89 -24.92 13.65 18.65
CA ILE A 89 -24.40 14.01 19.99
C ILE A 89 -24.19 15.52 20.13
N ALA A 90 -24.20 16.27 19.03
CA ALA A 90 -24.02 17.73 18.99
C ALA A 90 -25.35 18.48 19.12
#